data_AF-A0A937I2C4-F1
#
_entry.id   AF-A0A937I2C4-F1
#
_cell.length_a   1.000
_cell.length_b   1.000
_cell.length_c   1.000
_cell.angle_alpha   90.00
_cell.angle_beta   90.00
_cell.angle_gamma   90.00
#
_symmetry.space_group_name_H-M   'P 1'
#
loop_
_entity.id
_entity.type
_entity.pdbx_description
1 polymer ?
#
loop_
_entity_poly.entity_id
_entity_poly.type
_entity_poly.pdbx_seq_one_letter_code
_entity_poly.pdbx_strand_id
1 'polypeptide(L)' 'MAPDPRSMEWQQDGELSRADLAALVNALQQVESDPHRVELERLGRPCSGLTA' A
#
# COMPACT_ATOMS: atom_id res chain seq x y z
N MET A 1 10.39 -2.84 -3.39
CA MET A 1 10.29 -2.18 -2.06
C MET A 1 9.40 -0.97 -2.27
N ALA A 2 8.36 -0.78 -1.45
CA ALA A 2 7.46 0.37 -1.60
C ALA A 2 8.24 1.67 -1.29
N PRO A 3 7.96 2.78 -1.99
CA PRO A 3 8.65 4.05 -1.76
C PRO A 3 8.30 4.60 -0.37
N ASP A 4 9.27 5.18 0.34
CA ASP A 4 9.01 5.87 1.61
C ASP A 4 8.32 7.21 1.32
N PRO A 5 7.07 7.41 1.78
CA PRO A 5 6.33 8.64 1.52
C PRO A 5 7.02 9.89 2.11
N ARG A 6 7.91 9.73 3.11
CA ARG A 6 8.67 10.85 3.70
C ARG A 6 9.89 11.26 2.87
N SER A 7 10.33 10.43 1.93
CA SER A 7 11.48 10.72 1.06
C SER A 7 11.09 11.17 -0.35
N MET A 8 9.80 11.26 -0.66
CA MET A 8 9.32 11.69 -1.99
C MET A 8 9.55 13.18 -2.21
N GLU A 9 9.84 13.55 -3.45
CA GLU A 9 10.03 14.93 -3.86
C GLU A 9 8.68 15.62 -4.08
N TRP A 10 8.40 16.62 -3.25
CA TRP A 10 7.24 17.50 -3.38
C TRP A 10 7.65 18.80 -4.08
N GLN A 11 6.89 19.17 -5.10
CA GLN A 11 7.04 20.40 -5.84
C GLN A 11 6.44 21.59 -5.06
N GLN A 12 6.77 22.82 -5.47
CA GLN A 12 6.34 24.03 -4.77
C GLN A 12 4.81 24.26 -4.82
N ASP A 13 4.13 23.67 -5.81
CA ASP A 13 2.68 23.66 -5.95
C ASP A 13 1.99 22.64 -5.02
N GLY A 14 2.77 21.83 -4.30
CA GLY A 14 2.26 20.78 -3.43
C GLY A 14 1.93 19.48 -4.16
N GLU A 15 2.26 19.36 -5.44
CA GLU A 15 2.19 18.08 -6.15
C GLU A 15 3.48 17.27 -5.98
N LEU A 16 3.37 15.95 -6.11
CA LEU A 16 4.55 15.09 -6.19
C LEU A 16 5.28 15.31 -7.52
N SER A 17 6.60 15.11 -7.51
CA SER A 17 7.36 14.99 -8.75
C SER A 17 6.73 13.90 -9.63
N ARG A 18 6.79 14.05 -10.95
CA ARG A 18 6.22 13.04 -11.88
C ARG A 18 6.80 11.64 -11.63
N ALA A 19 8.08 11.55 -11.26
CA ALA A 19 8.74 10.29 -10.97
C ALA A 19 8.21 9.65 -9.68
N ASP A 20 8.09 10.43 -8.60
CA ASP A 20 7.57 9.92 -7.33
C ASP A 20 6.08 9.60 -7.38
N LEU A 21 5.30 10.39 -8.12
CA LEU A 21 3.91 10.08 -8.39
C LEU A 21 3.77 8.73 -9.11
N ALA A 22 4.59 8.49 -10.14
CA ALA A 22 4.57 7.22 -10.87
C ALA A 22 4.99 6.05 -9.96
N ALA A 23 6.01 6.23 -9.13
CA ALA A 23 6.46 5.23 -8.16
C ALA A 23 5.38 4.92 -7.11
N LEU A 24 4.70 5.95 -6.59
CA LEU A 24 3.59 5.81 -5.65
C LEU A 24 2.43 5.05 -6.27
N VAL A 25 1.99 5.44 -7.47
CA VAL A 25 0.89 4.77 -8.18
C VAL A 25 1.21 3.30 -8.43
N ASN A 26 2.44 2.99 -8.88
CA ASN A 26 2.85 1.60 -9.10
C ASN A 26 2.82 0.80 -7.79
N ALA A 27 3.33 1.37 -6.69
CA ALA A 27 3.30 0.70 -5.40
C ALA A 27 1.87 0.44 -4.89
N LEU A 28 0.95 1.39 -5.08
CA LEU A 28 -0.46 1.21 -4.71
C LEU A 28 -1.13 0.11 -5.54
N GLN A 29 -0.88 0.06 -6.85
CA GLN A 29 -1.38 -1.01 -7.71
C GLN A 29 -0.87 -2.40 -7.29
N GLN A 30 0.35 -2.50 -6.78
CA GLN A 30 0.87 -3.76 -6.24
C GLN A 30 0.14 -4.18 -4.95
N VAL A 31 -0.31 -3.23 -4.13
CA VAL A 31 -1.12 -3.52 -2.93
C VAL A 31 -2.53 -3.96 -3.29
N GLU A 32 -3.09 -3.47 -4.39
CA GLU A 32 -4.40 -3.88 -4.91
C GLU A 32 -4.38 -5.28 -5.58
N SER A 33 -3.24 -5.97 -5.56
CA SER A 33 -3.12 -7.30 -6.16
C SER A 33 -3.82 -8.39 -5.32
N ASP A 34 -4.32 -9.42 -6.01
CA ASP A 34 -5.00 -10.57 -5.39
C ASP A 34 -4.23 -11.19 -4.21
N PRO A 35 -2.88 -11.34 -4.22
CA PRO A 35 -2.15 -11.88 -3.08
C PRO A 35 -2.34 -11.08 -1.78
N HIS A 36 -2.36 -9.74 -1.85
CA HIS A 36 -2.58 -8.91 -0.68
C HIS A 36 -4.03 -8.97 -0.21
N ARG A 37 -4.99 -9.08 -1.14
CA ARG A 37 -6.40 -9.29 -0.79
C ARG A 37 -6.62 -10.62 -0.08
N VAL A 38 -6.02 -11.70 -0.58
CA VAL A 38 -6.05 -13.04 0.05
C VAL A 38 -5.46 -13.02 1.44
N GLU A 39 -4.36 -12.29 1.65
CA GLU A 39 -3.72 -12.17 2.96
C GLU A 39 -4.57 -11.35 3.93
N LEU A 40 -5.21 -10.27 3.48
CA LEU A 40 -6.18 -9.51 4.28
C LEU A 40 -7.39 -10.36 4.69
N GLU A 41 -7.93 -11.16 3.77
CA GLU A 41 -9.00 -12.12 4.07
C GLU A 41 -8.55 -13.19 5.09
N ARG A 42 -7.29 -13.64 5.01
CA ARG A 42 -6.71 -14.57 5.98
C ARG A 42 -6.60 -13.96 7.37
N LEU A 43 -6.12 -12.72 7.47
CA LEU A 43 -6.00 -11.97 8.72
C LEU A 43 -7.36 -11.59 9.33
N GLY A 44 -8.35 -11.31 8.49
CA GLY A 44 -9.70 -10.97 8.89
C GLY A 44 -10.54 -12.15 9.37
N ARG A 45 -10.07 -13.40 9.22
CA ARG A 45 -10.77 -14.55 9.80
C ARG A 45 -10.64 -14.51 11.32
N PRO A 46 -11.74 -14.48 12.07
CA PRO A 46 -11.68 -14.65 13.51
C PRO A 46 -11.00 -15.99 13.80
N CYS A 47 -9.98 -15.98 14.68
CA CYS A 47 -9.37 -17.22 15.14
C CYS A 47 -10.47 -18.09 15.76
N SER A 48 -10.85 -19.18 15.08
CA SER A 48 -11.86 -20.14 15.55
C SER A 48 -11.44 -20.90 16.83
N GLY A 49 -10.48 -20.39 17.60
CA GLY A 49 -9.98 -20.97 18.85
C GLY A 49 -10.39 -20.20 20.11
N LEU A 50 -11.20 -19.14 20.00
CA LEU A 50 -11.73 -18.41 21.16
C LEU A 50 -13.25 -18.51 21.25
N THR A 51 -13.78 -19.73 21.27
CA THR A 51 -15.10 -19.98 21.86
C THR A 51 -14.90 -20.07 23.37
N ALA A 52 -15.25 -18.99 24.07
CA ALA A 52 -15.42 -18.97 25.52
C ALA A 52 -16.62 -19.82 25.95
#